data_AF-A0A0P0XJ94-F1
#
_entry.id   AF-A0A0P0XJ94-F1
#
_cell.length_a   1.000
_cell.length_b   1.000
_cell.length_c   1.000
_cell.angle_alpha   90.00
_cell.angle_beta   90.00
_cell.angle_gamma   90.00
#
_symmetry.space_group_name_H-M   'P 1'
#
loop_
_entity.id
_entity.type
_entity.pdbx_description
1 polymer ?
#
loop_
_entity_poly.entity_id
_entity_poly.type
_entity_poly.pdbx_seq_one_letter_code
_entity_poly.pdbx_strand_id
1 'polypeptide(L)'
;APPSPVVTVTSTRTVAPAAAKCVLATFDLPYITFYYNQKLLLYRLPNGASDFPDAVARMSASLSDALAYFYPLAGRIRQDDHDGSLSIHGQHGAEVIEASADHVSVDQLAGEECSEEAEKVMQLLVPYTGVMNLEGLNRPLLAVQVPTLLFITNISPILIIYISF
;
A
#
# COMPACT_ATOMS: atom_id res chain seq x y z
N ALA A 1 30.84 -2.24 -11.15
CA ALA A 1 29.81 -2.57 -10.15
C ALA A 1 28.46 -2.45 -10.83
N PRO A 2 27.51 -3.39 -10.62
CA PRO A 2 26.16 -3.20 -11.14
C PRO A 2 25.52 -1.99 -10.46
N PRO A 3 24.69 -1.20 -11.18
CA PRO A 3 24.01 -0.05 -10.59
C PRO A 3 23.01 -0.53 -9.54
N SER A 4 22.95 0.17 -8.41
CA SER A 4 21.93 -0.04 -7.39
C SER A 4 20.55 0.32 -7.96
N PRO A 5 19.47 -0.42 -7.64
CA PRO A 5 18.15 -0.13 -8.19
C PRO A 5 17.62 1.19 -7.62
N VAL A 6 17.00 2.01 -8.49
CA VAL A 6 16.43 3.32 -8.16
C VAL A 6 14.96 3.35 -8.61
N VAL A 7 14.06 3.63 -7.68
CA VAL A 7 12.60 3.76 -7.93
C VAL A 7 12.26 5.21 -8.30
N THR A 8 11.39 5.41 -9.30
CA THR A 8 10.94 6.74 -9.77
C THR A 8 9.41 6.88 -9.72
N VAL A 9 8.89 7.88 -9.00
CA VAL A 9 7.45 8.17 -8.87
C VAL A 9 6.97 9.02 -10.05
N THR A 10 5.89 8.60 -10.70
CA THR A 10 5.37 9.26 -11.92
C THR A 10 4.13 10.13 -11.69
N SER A 11 3.33 9.89 -10.64
CA SER A 11 2.13 10.68 -10.30
C SER A 11 1.62 10.37 -8.89
N THR A 12 0.92 11.33 -8.28
CA THR A 12 0.24 11.18 -6.97
C THR A 12 -1.15 11.80 -7.04
N ARG A 13 -2.17 11.16 -6.46
CA ARG A 13 -3.55 11.70 -6.36
C ARG A 13 -4.21 11.38 -5.02
N THR A 14 -5.24 12.15 -4.68
CA THR A 14 -6.04 12.05 -3.44
C THR A 14 -7.52 11.82 -3.77
N VAL A 15 -8.19 10.91 -3.04
CA VAL A 15 -9.63 10.56 -3.20
C VAL A 15 -10.34 10.70 -1.83
N ALA A 16 -11.48 11.37 -1.74
CA ALA A 16 -12.11 11.69 -0.45
C ALA A 16 -13.61 11.28 -0.35
N PRO A 17 -14.09 10.71 0.78
CA PRO A 17 -15.47 10.23 1.03
C PRO A 17 -16.42 11.28 1.66
N ALA A 18 -17.68 10.94 1.99
CA ALA A 18 -18.73 11.94 2.30
C ALA A 18 -18.97 12.28 3.80
N ALA A 19 -18.45 11.52 4.78
CA ALA A 19 -18.50 11.87 6.21
C ALA A 19 -17.13 11.61 6.85
N ALA A 20 -16.60 12.60 7.57
CA ALA A 20 -15.16 12.82 7.60
C ALA A 20 -14.42 12.44 8.88
N LYS A 21 -15.08 12.15 10.01
CA LYS A 21 -14.40 12.00 11.31
C LYS A 21 -14.79 10.69 12.00
N CYS A 22 -13.78 9.93 12.41
CA CYS A 22 -13.91 8.73 13.26
C CYS A 22 -13.07 8.93 14.53
N VAL A 23 -13.69 8.95 15.71
CA VAL A 23 -12.94 9.12 16.99
C VAL A 23 -12.35 7.77 17.40
N LEU A 24 -11.08 7.76 17.80
CA LEU A 24 -10.41 6.57 18.31
C LEU A 24 -10.88 6.26 19.73
N ALA A 25 -11.26 5.00 19.97
CA ALA A 25 -11.61 4.51 21.28
C ALA A 25 -10.34 4.20 22.11
N THR A 26 -10.50 4.06 23.42
CA THR A 26 -9.40 3.75 24.33
C THR A 26 -8.60 2.50 23.93
N PHE A 27 -9.27 1.50 23.33
CA PHE A 27 -8.63 0.26 22.88
C PHE A 27 -7.82 0.42 21.59
N ASP A 28 -8.03 1.50 20.82
CA ASP A 28 -7.26 1.79 19.61
C ASP A 28 -5.90 2.43 19.95
N LEU A 29 -5.80 3.15 21.07
CA LEU A 29 -4.63 3.96 21.42
C LEU A 29 -3.30 3.19 21.51
N PRO A 30 -3.24 1.96 22.07
CA PRO A 30 -1.99 1.21 22.10
C PRO A 30 -1.42 0.94 20.69
N TYR A 31 -2.30 0.74 19.70
CA TYR A 31 -1.90 0.42 18.33
C TYR A 31 -1.22 1.59 17.61
N ILE A 32 -1.33 2.82 18.12
CA ILE A 32 -0.65 3.99 17.55
C ILE A 32 0.88 3.86 17.64
N THR A 33 1.37 3.13 18.64
CA THR A 33 2.79 2.83 18.81
C THR A 33 3.25 1.58 18.05
N PHE A 34 2.33 0.88 17.36
CA PHE A 34 2.68 -0.27 16.54
C PHE A 34 3.12 0.16 15.15
N TYR A 35 3.82 -0.73 14.46
CA TYR A 35 4.14 -0.54 13.07
C TYR A 35 2.92 -0.79 12.19
N TYR A 36 2.88 -0.04 11.09
CA TYR A 36 1.97 -0.19 9.97
C TYR A 36 1.80 -1.67 9.61
N ASN A 37 0.55 -2.15 9.63
CA ASN A 37 0.22 -3.54 9.33
C ASN A 37 0.56 -3.89 7.87
N GLN A 38 1.43 -4.88 7.64
CA GLN A 38 1.88 -5.26 6.30
C GLN A 38 1.18 -6.52 5.78
N LYS A 39 0.67 -6.45 4.55
CA LYS A 39 0.10 -7.60 3.83
C LYS A 39 0.60 -7.60 2.40
N LEU A 40 1.01 -8.79 1.95
CA LEU A 40 1.48 -9.04 0.59
C LEU A 40 0.55 -10.08 -0.06
N LEU A 41 0.00 -9.76 -1.23
CA LEU A 41 -0.78 -10.69 -2.03
C LEU A 41 -0.12 -10.81 -3.41
N LEU A 42 0.03 -12.04 -3.88
CA LEU A 42 0.64 -12.36 -5.16
C LEU A 42 -0.45 -12.90 -6.10
N TYR A 43 -0.59 -12.30 -7.27
CA TYR A 43 -1.53 -12.74 -8.30
C TYR A 43 -0.79 -12.99 -9.61
N ARG A 44 -1.33 -13.86 -10.46
CA ARG A 44 -0.93 -13.96 -11.87
C ARG A 44 -2.10 -13.46 -12.71
N LEU A 45 -1.85 -12.53 -13.64
CA LEU A 45 -2.90 -12.10 -14.58
C LEU A 45 -3.01 -13.09 -15.75
N PRO A 46 -4.23 -13.33 -16.28
CA PRO A 46 -4.47 -14.30 -17.35
C PRO A 46 -3.64 -14.05 -18.62
N ASN A 47 -3.54 -12.79 -19.06
CA ASN A 47 -2.78 -12.40 -20.27
C ASN A 47 -1.46 -11.69 -19.92
N GLY A 48 -0.91 -11.93 -18.73
CA GLY A 48 0.33 -11.33 -18.26
C GLY A 48 0.31 -9.80 -18.29
N ALA A 49 1.44 -9.18 -18.66
CA ALA A 49 1.65 -7.72 -18.64
C ALA A 49 0.53 -6.90 -19.31
N SER A 50 -0.07 -7.45 -20.37
CA SER A 50 -1.06 -6.73 -21.18
C SER A 50 -2.32 -6.37 -20.39
N ASP A 51 -2.70 -7.20 -19.41
CA ASP A 51 -3.85 -6.95 -18.53
C ASP A 51 -3.53 -5.97 -17.39
N PHE A 52 -2.25 -5.68 -17.14
CA PHE A 52 -1.83 -4.94 -15.94
C PHE A 52 -2.43 -3.52 -15.85
N PRO A 53 -2.40 -2.70 -16.91
CA PRO A 53 -2.98 -1.35 -16.84
C PRO A 53 -4.47 -1.37 -16.50
N ASP A 54 -5.23 -2.28 -17.13
CA ASP A 54 -6.66 -2.44 -16.89
C ASP A 54 -6.94 -2.98 -15.48
N ALA A 55 -6.12 -3.90 -14.98
CA ALA A 55 -6.22 -4.42 -13.62
C ALA A 55 -5.99 -3.31 -12.57
N VAL A 56 -4.95 -2.49 -12.75
CA VAL A 56 -4.64 -1.36 -11.85
C VAL A 56 -5.75 -0.31 -11.89
N ALA A 57 -6.27 0.01 -13.08
CA ALA A 57 -7.38 0.95 -13.24
C ALA A 57 -8.65 0.47 -12.53
N ARG A 58 -9.03 -0.80 -12.74
CA ARG A 58 -10.19 -1.42 -12.08
C ARG A 58 -10.01 -1.50 -10.57
N MET A 59 -8.84 -1.91 -10.09
CA MET A 59 -8.54 -1.94 -8.66
C MET A 59 -8.64 -0.54 -8.05
N SER A 60 -8.06 0.47 -8.70
CA SER A 60 -8.13 1.86 -8.23
C SER A 60 -9.56 2.39 -8.14
N ALA A 61 -10.39 2.10 -9.14
CA ALA A 61 -11.80 2.48 -9.14
C ALA A 61 -12.56 1.77 -8.01
N SER A 62 -12.42 0.45 -7.89
CA SER A 62 -13.05 -0.31 -6.81
C SER A 62 -12.57 0.12 -5.41
N LEU A 63 -11.30 0.52 -5.27
CA LEU A 63 -10.77 1.06 -4.03
C LEU A 63 -11.42 2.40 -3.69
N SER A 64 -11.61 3.28 -4.67
CA SER A 64 -12.35 4.53 -4.49
C SER A 64 -13.77 4.27 -3.98
N ASP A 65 -14.48 3.32 -4.59
CA ASP A 65 -15.83 2.94 -4.18
C ASP A 65 -15.84 2.36 -2.76
N ALA A 66 -14.88 1.50 -2.43
CA ALA A 66 -14.74 0.93 -1.10
C ALA A 66 -14.45 2.01 -0.04
N LEU A 67 -13.59 2.99 -0.35
CA LEU A 67 -13.25 4.07 0.57
C LEU A 67 -14.43 5.01 0.87
N ALA A 68 -15.48 5.02 0.05
CA ALA A 68 -16.73 5.69 0.39
C ALA A 68 -17.39 5.09 1.66
N TYR A 69 -17.22 3.78 1.87
CA TYR A 69 -17.72 3.06 3.06
C TYR A 69 -16.66 2.94 4.16
N PHE A 70 -15.40 2.72 3.78
CA PHE A 70 -14.25 2.59 4.69
C PHE A 70 -13.45 3.89 4.79
N TYR A 71 -14.16 5.01 4.93
CA TYR A 71 -13.60 6.35 4.89
C TYR A 71 -12.41 6.62 5.83
N PRO A 72 -12.29 6.01 7.03
CA PRO A 72 -11.13 6.28 7.88
C PRO A 72 -9.81 5.86 7.22
N LEU A 73 -9.81 4.86 6.34
CA LEU A 73 -8.61 4.41 5.63
C LEU A 73 -8.08 5.47 4.65
N ALA A 74 -8.94 6.37 4.17
CA ALA A 74 -8.55 7.53 3.37
C ALA A 74 -8.12 8.73 4.24
N GLY A 75 -7.88 8.52 5.53
CA GLY A 75 -7.74 9.59 6.50
C GLY A 75 -6.31 9.90 6.96
N ARG A 76 -6.25 10.79 7.95
CA ARG A 76 -5.07 11.10 8.77
C ARG A 76 -5.50 11.17 10.23
N ILE A 77 -4.62 10.78 11.15
CA ILE A 77 -4.84 10.98 12.58
C ILE A 77 -4.76 12.48 12.88
N ARG A 78 -5.63 12.94 13.76
CA ARG A 78 -5.67 14.30 14.30
C ARG A 78 -5.84 14.22 15.80
N GLN A 79 -5.06 15.04 16.50
CA GLN A 79 -5.21 15.24 17.93
C GLN A 79 -6.05 16.49 18.16
N ASP A 80 -7.02 16.38 19.06
CA ASP A 80 -7.80 17.51 19.52
C ASP A 80 -6.98 18.35 20.51
N ASP A 81 -6.94 19.67 20.30
CA ASP A 81 -6.13 20.57 21.11
C ASP A 81 -6.69 20.78 22.53
N HIS A 82 -7.97 20.47 22.76
CA HIS A 82 -8.63 20.70 24.06
C HIS A 82 -8.45 19.54 25.03
N ASP A 83 -8.64 18.31 24.57
CA ASP A 83 -8.62 17.11 25.43
C ASP A 83 -7.56 16.08 25.04
N GLY A 84 -6.83 16.31 23.95
CA GLY A 84 -5.80 15.40 23.46
C GLY A 84 -6.34 14.13 22.80
N SER A 85 -7.66 14.02 22.60
CA SER A 85 -8.29 12.86 21.96
C SER A 85 -7.84 12.71 20.51
N LEU A 86 -7.74 11.47 20.05
CA LEU A 86 -7.30 11.15 18.70
C LEU A 86 -8.48 10.76 17.83
N SER A 87 -8.48 11.24 16.59
CA SER A 87 -9.51 10.93 15.61
C SER A 87 -8.93 10.85 14.21
N ILE A 88 -9.57 10.10 13.34
CA ILE A 88 -9.20 9.96 11.94
C ILE A 88 -10.09 10.89 11.10
N HIS A 89 -9.45 11.74 10.30
CA HIS A 89 -10.10 12.62 9.35
C HIS A 89 -10.01 12.04 7.93
N GLY A 90 -11.06 11.34 7.47
CA GLY A 90 -11.11 10.47 6.28
C GLY A 90 -10.98 11.13 4.90
N GLN A 91 -10.66 12.42 4.79
CA GLN A 91 -10.80 13.21 3.56
C GLN A 91 -9.49 13.42 2.76
N HIS A 92 -8.42 12.71 3.13
CA HIS A 92 -7.07 12.97 2.61
C HIS A 92 -6.62 11.98 1.52
N GLY A 93 -7.42 10.93 1.26
CA GLY A 93 -7.10 9.85 0.35
C GLY A 93 -6.16 8.80 0.89
N ALA A 94 -6.36 7.61 0.34
CA ALA A 94 -5.39 6.53 0.34
C ALA A 94 -4.37 6.78 -0.77
N GLU A 95 -3.15 6.30 -0.57
CA GLU A 95 -2.10 6.36 -1.59
C GLU A 95 -2.13 5.09 -2.45
N VAL A 96 -2.00 5.25 -3.76
CA VAL A 96 -1.82 4.14 -4.69
C VAL A 96 -0.52 4.38 -5.45
N ILE A 97 0.41 3.44 -5.34
CA ILE A 97 1.76 3.52 -5.90
C ILE A 97 1.88 2.47 -6.99
N GLU A 98 2.14 2.89 -8.21
CA GLU A 98 2.54 1.95 -9.27
C GLU A 98 4.07 1.83 -9.25
N ALA A 99 4.57 0.60 -9.28
CA ALA A 99 6.00 0.31 -9.21
C ALA A 99 6.39 -0.75 -10.25
N SER A 100 7.70 -0.90 -10.46
CA SER A 100 8.27 -1.99 -11.25
C SER A 100 9.42 -2.62 -10.47
N ALA A 101 9.52 -3.95 -10.52
CA ALA A 101 10.66 -4.68 -10.00
C ALA A 101 11.22 -5.58 -11.08
N ASP A 102 12.51 -5.42 -11.34
CA ASP A 102 13.24 -6.21 -12.33
C ASP A 102 13.86 -7.46 -11.67
N HIS A 103 14.09 -8.49 -12.47
CA HIS A 103 14.86 -9.67 -12.09
C HIS A 103 14.24 -10.55 -11.01
N VAL A 104 12.95 -10.39 -10.72
CA VAL A 104 12.18 -11.29 -9.85
C VAL A 104 10.87 -11.72 -10.52
N SER A 105 10.42 -12.95 -10.25
CA SER A 105 9.14 -13.48 -10.73
C SER A 105 8.20 -13.80 -9.56
N VAL A 106 6.89 -13.91 -9.84
CA VAL A 106 5.90 -14.40 -8.86
C VAL A 106 6.35 -15.73 -8.24
N ASP A 107 6.90 -16.62 -9.05
CA ASP A 107 7.24 -17.99 -8.63
C ASP A 107 8.44 -17.98 -7.68
N GLN A 108 9.39 -17.07 -7.88
CA GLN A 108 10.50 -16.86 -6.95
C GLN A 108 10.05 -16.27 -5.62
N LEU A 109 9.01 -15.41 -5.62
CA LEU A 109 8.45 -14.83 -4.40
C LEU A 109 7.52 -15.80 -3.64
N ALA A 110 6.80 -16.65 -4.37
CA ALA A 110 5.83 -17.59 -3.81
C ALA A 110 6.41 -18.98 -3.52
N GLY A 111 7.64 -19.26 -3.98
CA GLY A 111 8.29 -20.55 -3.86
C GLY A 111 8.69 -20.91 -2.42
N GLU A 112 8.84 -22.21 -2.16
CA GLU A 112 9.23 -22.74 -0.85
C GLU A 112 10.66 -22.34 -0.44
N GLU A 113 11.54 -22.13 -1.42
CA GLU A 113 12.92 -21.66 -1.24
C GLU A 113 13.08 -20.25 -1.82
N CYS A 114 12.55 -19.25 -1.11
CA CYS A 114 12.77 -17.84 -1.44
C CYS A 114 14.24 -17.48 -1.24
N SER A 115 14.94 -17.00 -2.29
CA SER A 115 16.34 -16.58 -2.17
C SER A 115 16.46 -15.30 -1.34
N GLU A 116 17.65 -15.01 -0.81
CA GLU A 116 17.89 -13.76 -0.07
C GLU A 116 17.60 -12.52 -0.92
N GLU A 117 17.83 -12.59 -2.24
CA GLU A 117 17.49 -11.52 -3.17
C GLU A 117 15.98 -11.34 -3.31
N ALA A 118 15.23 -12.44 -3.42
CA ALA A 118 13.78 -12.41 -3.49
C ALA A 118 13.17 -11.84 -2.19
N GLU A 119 13.70 -12.20 -1.02
CA GLU A 119 13.27 -11.65 0.27
C GLU A 119 13.52 -10.13 0.34
N LYS A 120 14.70 -9.67 -0.08
CA LYS A 120 15.02 -8.23 -0.15
C LYS A 120 14.05 -7.50 -1.06
N VAL A 121 13.70 -8.09 -2.21
CA VAL A 121 12.70 -7.49 -3.11
C VAL A 121 11.33 -7.46 -2.45
N MET A 122 10.88 -8.52 -1.76
CA MET A 122 9.59 -8.52 -1.05
C MET A 122 9.46 -7.37 -0.06
N GLN A 123 10.52 -7.06 0.69
CA GLN A 123 10.51 -5.94 1.63
C GLN A 123 10.39 -4.58 0.93
N LEU A 124 10.97 -4.44 -0.27
CA LEU A 124 10.85 -3.24 -1.11
C LEU A 124 9.49 -3.14 -1.81
N LEU A 125 8.79 -4.27 -1.99
CA LEU A 125 7.45 -4.29 -2.57
C LEU A 125 6.37 -3.77 -1.61
N VAL A 126 6.70 -3.59 -0.32
CA VAL A 126 5.77 -3.09 0.70
C VAL A 126 6.17 -1.66 1.11
N PRO A 127 5.34 -0.64 0.79
CA PRO A 127 5.64 0.73 1.17
C PRO A 127 5.52 0.91 2.69
N TYR A 128 6.17 1.96 3.22
CA TYR A 128 6.12 2.31 4.64
C TYR A 128 6.59 1.19 5.58
N THR A 129 7.51 0.35 5.12
CA THR A 129 8.13 -0.65 5.99
C THR A 129 8.86 0.00 7.17
N GLY A 130 8.56 -0.47 8.39
CA GLY A 130 9.10 0.08 9.63
C GLY A 130 8.50 1.41 10.08
N VAL A 131 7.41 1.88 9.46
CA VAL A 131 6.71 3.12 9.85
C VAL A 131 5.70 2.83 10.96
N MET A 132 5.68 3.66 12.01
CA MET A 132 4.72 3.53 13.11
C MET A 132 3.36 4.17 12.77
N ASN A 133 2.28 3.66 13.35
CA ASN A 133 0.92 4.20 13.21
C ASN A 133 0.82 5.67 13.62
N LEU A 134 1.65 6.14 14.56
CA LEU A 134 1.77 7.56 14.92
C LEU A 134 2.11 8.47 13.73
N GLU A 135 2.87 7.98 12.75
CA GLU A 135 3.18 8.74 11.54
C GLU A 135 1.94 9.04 10.69
N GLY A 136 0.81 8.36 10.95
CA GLY A 136 -0.50 8.65 10.39
C GLY A 136 -1.03 10.06 10.67
N LEU A 137 -0.38 10.83 11.55
CA LEU A 137 -0.56 12.28 11.70
C LEU A 137 -0.23 13.04 10.40
N ASN A 138 0.78 12.57 9.67
CA ASN A 138 1.33 13.22 8.47
C ASN A 138 1.26 12.32 7.22
N ARG A 139 1.19 11.00 7.41
CA ARG A 139 1.24 9.97 6.35
C ARG A 139 -0.12 9.32 6.12
N PRO A 140 -0.38 8.78 4.91
CA PRO A 140 -1.60 8.05 4.64
C PRO A 140 -1.78 6.82 5.54
N LEU A 141 -3.01 6.64 6.04
CA LEU A 141 -3.41 5.44 6.80
C LEU A 141 -3.66 4.22 5.90
N LEU A 142 -3.59 4.39 4.58
CA LEU A 142 -3.67 3.31 3.61
C LEU A 142 -2.79 3.63 2.42
N ALA A 143 -1.89 2.70 2.07
CA ALA A 143 -1.02 2.82 0.92
C ALA A 143 -0.96 1.49 0.16
N VAL A 144 -1.43 1.47 -1.08
CA VAL A 144 -1.46 0.27 -1.91
C VAL A 144 -0.38 0.38 -2.98
N GLN A 145 0.62 -0.50 -2.95
CA GLN A 145 1.61 -0.57 -4.02
C GLN A 145 1.27 -1.68 -5.01
N VAL A 146 1.25 -1.39 -6.30
CA VAL A 146 0.94 -2.35 -7.36
C VAL A 146 2.17 -2.49 -8.26
N PRO A 147 3.02 -3.51 -8.05
CA PRO A 147 4.22 -3.68 -8.85
C PRO A 147 4.00 -4.56 -10.09
N THR A 148 4.54 -4.15 -11.22
CA THR A 148 4.81 -5.07 -12.33
C THR A 148 6.15 -5.77 -12.10
N LEU A 149 6.18 -7.11 -12.19
CA LEU A 149 7.44 -7.86 -12.12
C LEU A 149 7.94 -8.20 -13.53
N LEU A 150 9.15 -7.76 -13.85
CA LEU A 150 9.80 -7.96 -15.14
C LEU A 150 10.91 -9.02 -14.97
N PHE A 151 10.66 -10.25 -15.41
CA PHE A 151 11.70 -11.28 -15.53
C PHE A 151 12.05 -11.50 -17.00
N ILE A 152 13.33 -11.75 -17.29
CA ILE A 152 13.97 -11.76 -18.63
C ILE A 152 13.23 -12.62 -19.68
N THR A 153 12.34 -13.52 -19.26
CA THR A 153 11.54 -14.39 -20.13
C THR A 153 10.04 -14.43 -19.84
N ASN A 154 9.53 -13.73 -18.81
CA ASN A 154 8.11 -13.75 -18.47
C ASN A 154 7.71 -12.52 -17.65
N ILE A 155 6.70 -11.78 -18.08
CA ILE A 155 6.15 -10.64 -17.34
C ILE A 155 4.96 -11.13 -16.53
N SER A 156 5.13 -11.20 -15.21
CA SER A 156 4.10 -11.64 -14.28
C SER A 156 3.61 -10.43 -13.46
N PRO A 157 2.48 -9.82 -13.82
CA PRO A 157 1.88 -8.75 -13.04
C PRO A 157 1.36 -9.25 -11.70
N ILE A 158 1.63 -8.49 -10.63
CA ILE A 158 1.13 -8.76 -9.29
C ILE A 158 0.29 -7.60 -8.79
N LEU A 159 -0.82 -7.91 -8.12
CA LEU A 159 -1.57 -6.96 -7.33
C LEU A 159 -1.29 -7.15 -5.83
N ILE A 160 -0.54 -6.25 -5.21
CA ILE A 160 -0.36 -6.25 -3.75
C ILE A 160 -1.39 -5.29 -3.15
N ILE A 161 -2.17 -5.75 -2.17
CA ILE A 161 -3.07 -4.90 -1.40
C ILE A 161 -2.58 -4.86 0.04
N TYR A 162 -2.26 -3.66 0.50
CA TYR A 162 -1.80 -3.37 1.84
C TYR A 162 -2.90 -2.64 2.61
N ILE A 163 -3.01 -2.87 3.93
CA ILE A 163 -4.00 -2.23 4.81
C ILE A 163 -3.30 -1.86 6.14
N SER A 164 -3.11 -0.56 6.43
CA SER A 164 -2.74 -0.14 7.79
C SER A 164 -3.99 -0.11 8.67
N PHE A 165 -3.79 -0.45 9.94
CA PHE A 165 -4.63 -0.07 11.08
C PHE A 165 -3.67 0.35 12.18
#